data_AF-A0A257MTM9-F1
#
_entry.id   AF-A0A257MTM9-F1
#
_cell.length_a   1.000
_cell.length_b   1.000
_cell.length_c   1.000
_cell.angle_alpha   90.00
_cell.angle_beta   90.00
_cell.angle_gamma   90.00
#
_symmetry.space_group_name_H-M   'P 1'
#
loop_
_entity.id
_entity.type
_entity.pdbx_description
1 polymer ?
#
loop_
_entity_poly.entity_id
_entity_poly.type
_entity_poly.pdbx_seq_one_letter_code
_entity_poly.pdbx_strand_id
1 'polypeptide(L)'
;MKFLKKLSVVAVSSIFTTGVAQAVEPTPEDWFNAGRQTVVDALHLHPIKKPAKNVILFVGDGMGISTITASRIYDGQQKGGHGEENSLSFEKLPYLALSKTYSVDQQTPDSAPTMTSMVTGVKTIGDSLSVNQLVAHSEPNANVVNANKLTTILEQAKADGMSVGIVSTARITHATPAATYAHTANRDWEGDTDRPAGATVPDIAAQLVDFNVNGGIDVALGGGRTRFIPTTVTDPEYGVATQQCAVCLE
;
A
#
# COMPACT_ATOMS: atom_id res chain seq x y z
N MET A 1 -44.32 -79.33 3.70
CA MET A 1 -43.11 -79.73 2.94
C MET A 1 -42.56 -78.49 2.23
N LYS A 2 -41.23 -78.32 2.16
CA LYS A 2 -40.47 -77.11 1.69
C LYS A 2 -40.58 -75.92 2.66
N PHE A 3 -39.55 -75.60 3.45
CA PHE A 3 -38.27 -74.92 3.12
C PHE A 3 -38.41 -73.47 2.67
N LEU A 4 -38.03 -72.54 3.56
CA LEU A 4 -37.42 -71.24 3.22
C LEU A 4 -36.37 -70.92 4.30
N LYS A 5 -35.18 -70.52 3.87
CA LYS A 5 -33.97 -70.40 4.72
C LYS A 5 -33.97 -69.07 5.48
N LYS A 6 -33.51 -69.07 6.73
CA LYS A 6 -33.11 -67.82 7.42
C LYS A 6 -31.85 -67.28 6.74
N LEU A 7 -31.91 -66.06 6.25
CA LEU A 7 -30.75 -65.29 5.79
C LEU A 7 -30.64 -64.04 6.67
N SER A 8 -29.76 -64.08 7.67
CA SER A 8 -29.48 -62.90 8.50
C SER A 8 -28.38 -62.07 7.83
N VAL A 9 -28.78 -60.96 7.20
CA VAL A 9 -27.84 -59.94 6.73
C VAL A 9 -27.52 -59.02 7.91
N VAL A 10 -26.27 -59.02 8.37
CA VAL A 10 -25.78 -58.04 9.35
C VAL A 10 -25.15 -56.90 8.55
N ALA A 11 -25.86 -55.78 8.44
CA ALA A 11 -25.31 -54.55 7.87
C ALA A 11 -24.52 -53.82 8.96
N VAL A 12 -23.19 -53.87 8.89
CA VAL A 12 -22.32 -53.04 9.73
C VAL A 12 -22.19 -51.66 9.08
N SER A 13 -23.04 -50.72 9.50
CA SER A 13 -22.89 -49.31 9.12
C SER A 13 -21.77 -48.67 9.93
N SER A 14 -20.56 -48.64 9.36
CA SER A 14 -19.45 -47.85 9.88
C SER A 14 -19.72 -46.36 9.69
N ILE A 15 -20.35 -45.72 10.69
CA ILE A 15 -20.47 -44.26 10.72
C ILE A 15 -19.08 -43.69 11.00
N PHE A 16 -18.39 -43.28 9.94
CA PHE A 16 -17.20 -42.43 10.06
C PHE A 16 -17.66 -41.03 10.47
N THR A 17 -17.79 -40.80 11.78
CA THR A 17 -17.84 -39.44 12.32
C THR A 17 -16.48 -38.79 12.10
N THR A 18 -16.34 -38.02 11.02
CA THR A 18 -15.30 -37.01 10.90
C THR A 18 -15.55 -35.97 11.98
N GLY A 19 -15.02 -36.21 13.17
CA GLY A 19 -15.06 -35.26 14.26
C GLY A 19 -14.28 -34.03 13.85
N VAL A 20 -14.99 -32.99 13.42
CA VAL A 20 -14.43 -31.64 13.39
C VAL A 20 -14.07 -31.35 14.84
N ALA A 21 -12.78 -31.20 15.13
CA ALA A 21 -12.35 -30.81 16.45
C ALA A 21 -12.91 -29.40 16.72
N GLN A 22 -13.99 -29.30 17.51
CA GLN A 22 -14.40 -28.02 18.05
C GLN A 22 -13.24 -27.50 18.87
N ALA A 23 -12.76 -26.30 18.52
CA ALA A 23 -11.81 -25.61 19.34
C ALA A 23 -12.41 -25.38 20.73
N VAL A 24 -11.55 -25.35 21.74
CA VAL A 24 -11.97 -25.06 23.10
C VAL A 24 -12.27 -23.57 23.18
N GLU A 25 -13.54 -23.22 23.34
CA GLU A 25 -13.99 -21.84 23.52
C GLU A 25 -13.30 -21.19 24.74
N PRO A 26 -12.82 -19.92 24.64
CA PRO A 26 -12.12 -19.26 25.74
C PRO A 26 -13.00 -19.09 26.98
N THR A 27 -12.45 -19.38 28.15
CA THR A 27 -13.16 -19.19 29.42
C THR A 27 -13.17 -17.71 29.85
N PRO A 28 -14.06 -17.29 30.76
CA PRO A 28 -13.98 -15.95 31.35
C PRO A 28 -12.62 -15.63 31.99
N GLU A 29 -11.95 -16.63 32.56
CA GLU A 29 -10.62 -16.45 33.16
C GLU A 29 -9.56 -16.14 32.11
N ASP A 30 -9.62 -16.76 30.92
CA ASP A 30 -8.71 -16.46 29.81
C ASP A 30 -8.82 -15.01 29.36
N TRP A 31 -10.05 -14.48 29.24
CA TRP A 31 -10.29 -13.07 28.91
C TRP A 31 -9.74 -12.12 29.99
N PHE A 32 -9.94 -12.43 31.28
CA PHE A 32 -9.36 -11.65 32.38
C PHE A 32 -7.82 -11.72 32.38
N ASN A 33 -7.24 -12.88 32.05
CA ASN A 33 -5.80 -13.07 31.98
C ASN A 33 -5.18 -12.26 30.83
N ALA A 34 -5.76 -12.35 29.63
CA ALA A 34 -5.36 -11.55 28.47
C ALA A 34 -5.48 -10.03 28.76
N GLY A 35 -6.60 -9.59 29.34
CA GLY A 35 -6.80 -8.19 29.72
C GLY A 35 -5.78 -7.69 30.74
N ARG A 36 -5.43 -8.50 31.75
CA ARG A 36 -4.36 -8.17 32.72
C ARG A 36 -3.00 -8.05 32.04
N GLN A 37 -2.67 -8.96 31.10
CA GLN A 37 -1.41 -8.90 30.38
C GLN A 37 -1.30 -7.61 29.53
N THR A 38 -2.35 -7.24 28.78
CA THR A 38 -2.39 -6.00 28.01
C THR A 38 -2.13 -4.75 28.87
N VAL A 39 -2.66 -4.70 30.11
CA VAL A 39 -2.39 -3.59 31.05
C VAL A 39 -0.93 -3.61 31.51
N VAL A 40 -0.36 -4.78 31.82
CA VAL A 40 1.05 -4.93 32.19
C VAL A 40 1.97 -4.51 31.05
N ASP A 41 1.67 -4.88 29.80
CA ASP A 41 2.45 -4.50 28.63
C ASP A 41 2.40 -2.98 28.38
N ALA A 42 1.21 -2.37 28.53
CA ALA A 42 1.04 -0.92 28.42
C ALA A 42 1.80 -0.13 29.50
N LEU A 43 1.95 -0.67 30.73
CA LEU A 43 2.73 -0.03 31.78
C LEU A 43 4.25 -0.02 31.49
N HIS A 44 4.73 -1.00 30.72
CA HIS A 44 6.14 -1.07 30.28
C HIS A 44 6.43 -0.23 29.02
N LEU A 45 5.40 0.33 28.37
CA LEU A 45 5.58 1.16 27.18
C LEU A 45 6.20 2.51 27.53
N HIS A 46 7.39 2.78 27.01
CA HIS A 46 8.13 4.02 27.26
C HIS A 46 8.55 4.70 25.94
N PRO A 47 8.29 6.01 25.75
CA PRO A 47 8.67 6.70 24.52
C PRO A 47 10.17 6.70 24.27
N ILE A 48 10.58 6.38 23.04
CA ILE A 48 11.98 6.49 22.59
C ILE A 48 12.29 7.98 22.37
N LYS A 49 13.12 8.56 23.25
CA LYS A 49 13.49 10.00 23.22
C LYS A 49 14.74 10.33 22.39
N LYS A 50 15.24 9.37 21.60
CA LYS A 50 16.42 9.56 20.74
C LYS A 50 15.97 9.88 19.31
N PRO A 51 16.69 10.73 18.55
CA PRO A 51 16.43 10.93 17.13
C PRO A 51 16.43 9.60 16.36
N ALA A 52 15.50 9.44 15.42
CA ALA A 52 15.46 8.26 14.56
C ALA A 52 16.59 8.34 13.51
N LYS A 53 17.39 7.27 13.41
CA LYS A 53 18.43 7.17 12.36
C LYS A 53 17.83 6.84 10.99
N ASN A 54 16.75 6.07 10.96
CA ASN A 54 16.07 5.62 9.76
C ASN A 54 14.56 5.82 9.94
N VAL A 55 13.85 6.13 8.86
CA VAL A 55 12.39 6.21 8.80
C VAL A 55 11.91 5.22 7.74
N ILE A 56 10.88 4.43 8.05
CA ILE A 56 10.25 3.50 7.11
C ILE A 56 8.75 3.78 7.16
N LEU A 57 8.17 4.16 6.03
CA LEU A 57 6.73 4.42 5.87
C LEU A 57 6.12 3.28 5.05
N PHE A 58 5.25 2.49 5.67
CA PHE A 58 4.42 1.50 4.96
C PHE A 58 3.07 2.12 4.63
N VAL A 59 2.69 2.11 3.35
CA VAL A 59 1.40 2.61 2.86
C VAL A 59 0.61 1.47 2.25
N GLY A 60 -0.48 1.06 2.91
CA GLY A 60 -1.48 0.20 2.32
C GLY A 60 -2.47 1.04 1.52
N ASP A 61 -2.27 1.13 0.21
CA ASP A 61 -3.18 1.87 -0.68
C ASP A 61 -4.59 1.25 -0.62
N GLY A 62 -5.62 2.06 -0.37
CA GLY A 62 -6.98 1.59 -0.10
C GLY A 62 -7.19 0.77 1.20
N MET A 63 -6.19 0.61 2.06
CA MET A 63 -6.26 -0.27 3.25
C MET A 63 -6.98 0.39 4.44
N GLY A 64 -8.30 0.50 4.35
CA GLY A 64 -9.17 0.97 5.45
C GLY A 64 -9.31 -0.03 6.61
N ILE A 65 -9.96 0.37 7.70
CA ILE A 65 -10.16 -0.45 8.91
C ILE A 65 -10.91 -1.76 8.62
N SER A 66 -11.86 -1.74 7.68
CA SER A 66 -12.57 -2.93 7.20
C SER A 66 -11.62 -3.90 6.51
N THR A 67 -10.74 -3.40 5.63
CA THR A 67 -9.71 -4.18 4.94
C THR A 67 -8.76 -4.82 5.96
N ILE A 68 -8.28 -4.06 6.96
CA ILE A 68 -7.40 -4.56 8.02
C ILE A 68 -8.07 -5.73 8.78
N THR A 69 -9.31 -5.55 9.22
CA THR A 69 -10.06 -6.59 9.95
C THR A 69 -10.27 -7.84 9.08
N ALA A 70 -10.65 -7.67 7.81
CA ALA A 70 -10.83 -8.78 6.88
C ALA A 70 -9.52 -9.54 6.62
N SER A 71 -8.42 -8.82 6.41
CA SER A 71 -7.08 -9.39 6.23
C SER A 71 -6.59 -10.12 7.48
N ARG A 72 -6.86 -9.62 8.69
CA ARG A 72 -6.54 -10.29 9.96
C ARG A 72 -7.25 -11.64 10.06
N ILE A 73 -8.55 -11.66 9.81
CA ILE A 73 -9.37 -12.88 9.87
C ILE A 73 -8.86 -13.91 8.85
N TYR A 74 -8.67 -13.48 7.60
CA TYR A 74 -8.15 -14.33 6.54
C TYR A 74 -6.75 -14.91 6.87
N ASP A 75 -5.80 -14.08 7.31
CA ASP A 75 -4.45 -14.50 7.70
C ASP A 75 -4.44 -15.48 8.89
N GLY A 76 -5.38 -15.34 9.83
CA GLY A 76 -5.54 -16.29 10.93
C GLY A 76 -6.11 -17.64 10.46
N GLN A 77 -7.08 -17.62 9.56
CA GLN A 77 -7.65 -18.82 8.95
C GLN A 77 -6.64 -19.57 8.06
N GLN A 78 -5.79 -18.85 7.32
CA GLN A 78 -4.67 -19.47 6.58
C GLN A 78 -3.64 -20.15 7.50
N LYS A 79 -3.59 -19.79 8.79
CA LYS A 79 -2.76 -20.44 9.82
C LYS A 79 -3.49 -21.55 10.59
N GLY A 80 -4.75 -21.85 10.25
CA GLY A 80 -5.57 -22.85 10.91
C GLY A 80 -6.25 -22.40 12.22
N GLY A 81 -6.26 -21.10 12.51
CA GLY A 81 -7.07 -20.50 13.59
C GLY A 81 -8.49 -20.15 13.12
N HIS A 82 -9.27 -19.47 13.97
CA HIS A 82 -10.61 -18.99 13.61
C HIS A 82 -10.54 -17.71 12.79
N GLY A 83 -9.61 -16.82 13.15
CA GLY A 83 -9.23 -15.63 12.41
C GLY A 83 -9.37 -14.36 13.24
N GLU A 84 -10.44 -14.24 14.02
CA GLU A 84 -10.77 -13.05 14.80
C GLU A 84 -9.72 -12.74 15.89
N GLU A 85 -9.12 -13.78 16.47
CA GLU A 85 -8.09 -13.78 17.50
C GLU A 85 -6.67 -13.50 16.99
N ASN A 86 -6.47 -13.55 15.67
CA ASN A 86 -5.18 -13.28 15.05
C ASN A 86 -4.79 -11.80 15.21
N SER A 87 -3.54 -11.44 14.88
CA SER A 87 -3.11 -10.04 14.82
C SER A 87 -2.01 -9.89 13.78
N LEU A 88 -2.24 -9.00 12.81
CA LEU A 88 -1.28 -8.69 11.75
C LEU A 88 -0.01 -8.06 12.36
N SER A 89 1.10 -8.11 11.62
CA SER A 89 2.42 -7.68 12.12
C SER A 89 2.43 -6.23 12.62
N PHE A 90 1.73 -5.32 11.93
CA PHE A 90 1.63 -3.91 12.29
C PHE A 90 0.63 -3.63 13.42
N GLU A 91 -0.31 -4.52 13.71
CA GLU A 91 -1.28 -4.35 14.82
C GLU A 91 -0.62 -4.55 16.20
N LYS A 92 0.60 -5.09 16.21
CA LYS A 92 1.47 -5.22 17.39
C LYS A 92 2.32 -3.98 17.65
N LEU A 93 2.19 -2.93 16.83
CA LEU A 93 2.86 -1.65 17.07
C LEU A 93 2.18 -0.92 18.24
N PRO A 94 2.93 -0.31 19.17
CA PRO A 94 2.39 0.19 20.43
C PRO A 94 1.64 1.53 20.31
N TYR A 95 1.63 2.15 19.13
CA TYR A 95 1.01 3.46 18.90
C TYR A 95 0.06 3.37 17.71
N LEU A 96 -1.20 3.77 17.93
CA LEU A 96 -2.26 3.84 16.93
C LEU A 96 -2.85 5.24 16.89
N ALA A 97 -3.13 5.73 15.69
CA ALA A 97 -3.80 7.00 15.46
C ALA A 97 -4.78 6.86 14.27
N LEU A 98 -5.82 7.71 14.26
CA LEU A 98 -6.73 7.84 13.12
C LEU A 98 -6.34 9.07 12.29
N SER A 99 -6.30 8.92 10.97
CA SER A 99 -5.99 10.00 10.03
C SER A 99 -7.24 10.50 9.30
N LYS A 100 -7.37 11.82 9.13
CA LYS A 100 -8.46 12.44 8.36
C LYS A 100 -7.98 12.71 6.93
N THR A 101 -8.37 11.86 5.99
CA THR A 101 -7.73 11.74 4.67
C THR A 101 -8.13 12.80 3.63
N TYR A 102 -9.31 13.43 3.73
CA TYR A 102 -9.86 14.44 2.78
C TYR A 102 -8.80 15.35 2.11
N SER A 103 -8.87 15.58 0.80
CA SER A 103 -7.99 16.54 0.10
C SER A 103 -8.48 17.98 0.31
N VAL A 104 -7.89 18.97 -0.37
CA VAL A 104 -8.38 20.36 -0.32
C VAL A 104 -9.76 20.50 -0.99
N ASP A 105 -10.06 19.69 -2.00
CA ASP A 105 -11.25 19.78 -2.86
C ASP A 105 -12.15 18.53 -2.85
N GLN A 106 -11.70 17.40 -2.28
CA GLN A 106 -12.42 16.12 -2.26
C GLN A 106 -12.61 15.61 -0.82
N GLN A 107 -13.86 15.25 -0.48
CA GLN A 107 -14.17 14.57 0.79
C GLN A 107 -13.64 13.13 0.82
N THR A 108 -13.81 12.42 -0.31
CA THR A 108 -13.21 11.11 -0.60
C THR A 108 -12.07 11.35 -1.58
N PRO A 109 -10.82 11.39 -1.11
CA PRO A 109 -9.67 11.74 -1.95
C PRO A 109 -9.17 10.56 -2.78
N ASP A 110 -8.37 10.85 -3.81
CA ASP A 110 -7.54 9.85 -4.48
C ASP A 110 -6.15 9.68 -3.81
N SER A 111 -5.32 8.77 -4.35
CA SER A 111 -3.98 8.45 -3.82
C SER A 111 -2.97 9.61 -3.91
N ALA A 112 -3.12 10.53 -4.87
CA ALA A 112 -2.16 11.61 -5.14
C ALA A 112 -2.09 12.68 -4.02
N PRO A 113 -3.19 13.37 -3.64
CA PRO A 113 -3.18 14.34 -2.55
C PRO A 113 -2.95 13.70 -1.18
N THR A 114 -3.40 12.46 -1.00
CA THR A 114 -3.21 11.75 0.28
C THR A 114 -1.74 11.41 0.52
N MET A 115 -1.04 10.86 -0.48
CA MET A 115 0.40 10.62 -0.33
C MET A 115 1.20 11.92 -0.28
N THR A 116 0.85 12.93 -1.10
CA THR A 116 1.44 14.27 -1.00
C THR A 116 1.35 14.82 0.43
N SER A 117 0.21 14.65 1.10
CA SER A 117 0.02 15.06 2.49
C SER A 117 0.94 14.31 3.46
N MET A 118 1.19 13.01 3.23
CA MET A 118 2.07 12.20 4.08
C MET A 118 3.55 12.56 3.93
N VAL A 119 3.99 12.90 2.71
CA VAL A 119 5.43 13.10 2.41
C VAL A 119 5.88 14.56 2.40
N THR A 120 4.96 15.53 2.28
CA THR A 120 5.26 16.97 2.34
C THR A 120 4.71 17.66 3.58
N GLY A 121 3.76 17.02 4.29
CA GLY A 121 3.00 17.63 5.39
C GLY A 121 1.90 18.61 4.95
N VAL A 122 1.68 18.81 3.65
CA VAL A 122 0.72 19.78 3.10
C VAL A 122 -0.35 19.08 2.28
N LYS A 123 -1.62 19.41 2.54
CA LYS A 123 -2.76 18.93 1.73
C LYS A 123 -2.85 19.71 0.43
N THR A 124 -3.16 19.01 -0.65
CA THR A 124 -3.36 19.60 -1.99
C THR A 124 -4.69 19.14 -2.61
N ILE A 125 -4.94 19.55 -3.85
CA ILE A 125 -6.12 19.18 -4.67
C ILE A 125 -6.00 17.75 -5.24
N GLY A 126 -7.11 17.20 -5.72
CA GLY A 126 -7.15 15.91 -6.42
C GLY A 126 -6.09 15.79 -7.52
N ASP A 127 -5.69 14.55 -7.83
CA ASP A 127 -4.77 14.18 -8.91
C ASP A 127 -3.35 14.80 -8.83
N SER A 128 -3.06 15.64 -7.83
CA SER A 128 -1.82 16.41 -7.74
C SER A 128 -0.76 15.75 -6.84
N LEU A 129 0.48 15.72 -7.33
CA LEU A 129 1.65 15.13 -6.68
C LEU A 129 2.62 16.25 -6.26
N SER A 130 2.88 16.37 -4.96
CA SER A 130 3.90 17.24 -4.34
C SER A 130 3.95 18.68 -4.86
N VAL A 131 2.77 19.22 -5.14
CA VAL A 131 2.50 20.63 -5.45
C VAL A 131 1.38 21.13 -4.55
N ASN A 132 1.42 22.41 -4.18
CA ASN A 132 0.42 23.02 -3.31
C ASN A 132 -0.92 23.25 -4.03
N GLN A 133 -1.95 23.60 -3.26
CA GLN A 133 -3.32 23.76 -3.72
C GLN A 133 -3.61 25.00 -4.59
N LEU A 134 -2.60 25.84 -4.88
CA LEU A 134 -2.72 27.02 -5.74
C LEU A 134 -2.44 26.69 -7.21
N VAL A 135 -1.93 25.48 -7.50
CA VAL A 135 -1.81 24.99 -8.87
C VAL A 135 -3.20 24.71 -9.45
N ALA A 136 -3.38 24.92 -10.76
CA ALA A 136 -4.59 24.45 -11.44
C ALA A 136 -4.51 22.94 -11.69
N HIS A 137 -5.65 22.26 -11.65
CA HIS A 137 -5.79 20.87 -12.10
C HIS A 137 -5.18 20.68 -13.49
N SER A 138 -4.26 19.73 -13.65
CA SER A 138 -3.54 19.46 -14.90
C SER A 138 -2.77 20.65 -15.52
N GLU A 139 -2.24 21.58 -14.69
CA GLU A 139 -1.37 22.68 -15.12
C GLU A 139 -0.16 22.21 -15.97
N PRO A 140 -0.11 22.55 -17.28
CA PRO A 140 0.94 22.08 -18.19
C PRO A 140 2.25 22.91 -18.14
N ASN A 141 2.27 24.05 -17.44
CA ASN A 141 3.43 24.95 -17.40
C ASN A 141 4.37 24.62 -16.23
N ALA A 142 5.59 24.16 -16.56
CA ALA A 142 6.63 23.85 -15.60
C ALA A 142 6.97 25.03 -14.68
N ASN A 143 6.87 26.28 -15.14
CA ASN A 143 7.15 27.44 -14.28
C ASN A 143 6.08 27.62 -13.20
N VAL A 144 4.81 27.33 -13.51
CA VAL A 144 3.69 27.42 -12.55
C VAL A 144 3.76 26.25 -11.56
N VAL A 145 4.06 25.04 -12.05
CA VAL A 145 4.31 23.87 -11.19
C VAL A 145 5.51 24.11 -10.28
N ASN A 146 6.65 24.57 -10.81
CA ASN A 146 7.87 24.86 -10.03
C ASN A 146 7.64 25.90 -8.94
N ALA A 147 6.87 26.97 -9.22
CA ALA A 147 6.52 27.99 -8.24
C ALA A 147 5.63 27.47 -7.09
N ASN A 148 4.99 26.32 -7.27
CA ASN A 148 4.07 25.71 -6.31
C ASN A 148 4.55 24.35 -5.76
N LYS A 149 5.81 23.97 -6.02
CA LYS A 149 6.40 22.73 -5.49
C LYS A 149 6.39 22.69 -3.96
N LEU A 150 6.17 21.50 -3.43
CA LEU A 150 6.28 21.15 -2.01
C LEU A 150 7.43 20.18 -1.82
N THR A 151 8.39 20.51 -0.95
CA THR A 151 9.56 19.65 -0.71
C THR A 151 9.16 18.37 0.01
N THR A 152 9.50 17.21 -0.55
CA THR A 152 9.18 15.91 0.02
C THR A 152 10.17 15.52 1.13
N ILE A 153 9.79 14.56 1.97
CA ILE A 153 10.66 13.97 2.99
C ILE A 153 11.84 13.21 2.38
N LEU A 154 11.74 12.71 1.14
CA LEU A 154 12.87 12.11 0.42
C LEU A 154 13.85 13.18 -0.04
N GLU A 155 13.37 14.30 -0.59
CA GLU A 155 14.24 15.43 -0.94
C GLU A 155 14.97 15.97 0.30
N GLN A 156 14.27 16.12 1.43
CA GLN A 156 14.87 16.52 2.71
C GLN A 156 15.93 15.52 3.19
N ALA A 157 15.58 14.24 3.30
CA ALA A 157 16.51 13.20 3.74
C ALA A 157 17.75 13.11 2.84
N LYS A 158 17.56 13.24 1.52
CA LYS A 158 18.66 13.20 0.55
C LYS A 158 19.51 14.46 0.61
N ALA A 159 18.93 15.64 0.83
CA ALA A 159 19.65 16.89 1.09
C ALA A 159 20.52 16.80 2.35
N ASP A 160 20.03 16.12 3.40
CA ASP A 160 20.76 15.83 4.64
C ASP A 160 21.80 14.69 4.49
N GLY A 161 22.01 14.17 3.28
CA GLY A 161 23.02 13.15 2.97
C GLY A 161 22.63 11.72 3.35
N MET A 162 21.35 11.46 3.63
CA MET A 162 20.82 10.11 3.86
C MET A 162 20.54 9.40 2.54
N SER A 163 20.65 8.07 2.51
CA SER A 163 20.11 7.28 1.40
C SER A 163 18.58 7.22 1.47
N VAL A 164 17.94 7.25 0.31
CA VAL A 164 16.48 7.18 0.14
C VAL A 164 16.09 6.04 -0.77
N GLY A 165 14.91 5.47 -0.55
CA GLY A 165 14.43 4.35 -1.35
C GLY A 165 12.91 4.25 -1.42
N ILE A 166 12.42 3.72 -2.53
CA ILE A 166 11.00 3.57 -2.86
C ILE A 166 10.78 2.11 -3.25
N VAL A 167 9.80 1.47 -2.64
CA VAL A 167 9.38 0.09 -2.96
C VAL A 167 7.87 0.07 -3.12
N SER A 168 7.38 -0.45 -4.24
CA SER A 168 5.95 -0.59 -4.51
C SER A 168 5.64 -1.87 -5.29
N THR A 169 4.44 -2.41 -5.11
CA THR A 169 3.87 -3.45 -5.99
C THR A 169 3.21 -2.84 -7.23
N ALA A 170 2.90 -1.54 -7.23
CA ALA A 170 2.39 -0.81 -8.37
C ALA A 170 3.51 -0.41 -9.34
N ARG A 171 3.15 0.34 -10.39
CA ARG A 171 4.14 1.04 -11.21
C ARG A 171 4.91 2.05 -10.34
N ILE A 172 6.22 2.17 -10.51
CA ILE A 172 7.03 3.15 -9.76
C ILE A 172 6.62 4.61 -10.06
N THR A 173 5.94 4.82 -11.18
CA THR A 173 5.31 6.06 -11.65
C THR A 173 3.87 6.27 -11.16
N HIS A 174 3.25 5.30 -10.49
CA HIS A 174 1.91 5.47 -9.91
C HIS A 174 1.92 6.53 -8.80
N ALA A 175 0.79 7.22 -8.58
CA ALA A 175 0.66 8.33 -7.62
C ALA A 175 1.36 8.13 -6.26
N THR A 176 1.19 6.95 -5.64
CA THR A 176 1.70 6.66 -4.29
C THR A 176 3.24 6.60 -4.22
N PRO A 177 3.99 5.84 -5.04
CA PRO A 177 5.43 6.03 -5.14
C PRO A 177 5.82 7.39 -5.72
N ALA A 178 5.10 7.89 -6.74
CA ALA A 178 5.44 9.12 -7.46
C ALA A 178 5.45 10.39 -6.61
N ALA A 179 4.50 10.56 -5.69
CA ALA A 179 4.46 11.72 -4.78
C ALA A 179 5.74 11.89 -3.95
N THR A 180 6.55 10.84 -3.77
CA THR A 180 7.81 10.92 -3.02
C THR A 180 8.92 11.68 -3.76
N TYR A 181 8.85 11.82 -5.09
CA TYR A 181 9.91 12.42 -5.92
C TYR A 181 9.45 13.33 -7.07
N ALA A 182 8.21 13.16 -7.55
CA ALA A 182 7.67 13.88 -8.70
C ALA A 182 6.72 15.00 -8.27
N HIS A 183 6.76 16.08 -9.03
CA HIS A 183 5.88 17.24 -8.87
C HIS A 183 5.10 17.46 -10.15
N THR A 184 3.78 17.30 -10.08
CA THR A 184 2.87 17.46 -11.22
C THR A 184 1.46 17.72 -10.72
N ALA A 185 0.69 18.51 -11.48
CA ALA A 185 -0.73 18.74 -11.21
C ALA A 185 -1.65 17.67 -11.83
N ASN A 186 -1.06 16.57 -12.34
CA ASN A 186 -1.78 15.41 -12.84
C ASN A 186 -0.93 14.14 -12.66
N ARG A 187 -1.45 13.19 -11.87
CA ARG A 187 -0.90 11.87 -11.53
C ARG A 187 -0.82 10.87 -12.69
N ASP A 188 -1.59 11.08 -13.76
CA ASP A 188 -1.66 10.17 -14.90
C ASP A 188 -0.56 10.48 -15.94
N TRP A 189 0.20 11.56 -15.77
CA TRP A 189 1.37 11.92 -16.59
C TRP A 189 2.57 11.01 -16.29
N GLU A 190 2.35 9.69 -16.28
CA GLU A 190 3.32 8.67 -15.90
C GLU A 190 4.50 8.57 -16.88
N GLY A 191 4.24 8.72 -18.18
CA GLY A 191 5.22 8.81 -19.25
C GLY A 191 4.91 9.94 -20.24
N ASP A 192 5.79 10.12 -21.23
CA ASP A 192 5.73 11.21 -22.20
C ASP A 192 4.42 11.25 -23.01
N THR A 193 3.89 10.08 -23.40
CA THR A 193 2.64 9.95 -24.16
C THR A 193 1.37 10.30 -23.37
N ASP A 194 1.43 10.35 -22.04
CA ASP A 194 0.26 10.65 -21.21
C ASP A 194 0.05 12.16 -21.00
N ARG A 195 1.04 13.00 -21.37
CA ARG A 195 0.99 14.45 -21.22
C ARG A 195 0.24 15.13 -22.39
N PRO A 196 -0.47 16.24 -22.16
CA PRO A 196 -1.08 17.01 -23.24
C PRO A 196 -0.01 17.69 -24.10
N ALA A 197 -0.29 17.83 -25.40
CA ALA A 197 0.62 18.46 -26.36
C ALA A 197 0.99 19.90 -25.92
N GLY A 198 2.29 20.21 -25.88
CA GLY A 198 2.79 21.50 -25.41
C GLY A 198 3.01 21.61 -23.90
N ALA A 199 2.75 20.56 -23.11
CA ALA A 199 3.17 20.50 -21.72
C ALA A 199 4.69 20.64 -21.59
N THR A 200 5.12 21.46 -20.64
CA THR A 200 6.54 21.69 -20.31
C THR A 200 6.95 21.01 -19.01
N VAL A 201 5.98 20.60 -18.17
CA VAL A 201 6.20 19.73 -17.02
C VAL A 201 6.71 18.37 -17.52
N PRO A 202 7.88 17.87 -17.04
CA PRO A 202 8.34 16.53 -17.36
C PRO A 202 7.38 15.46 -16.82
N ASP A 203 7.22 14.35 -17.54
CA ASP A 203 6.47 13.19 -17.05
C ASP A 203 7.14 12.57 -15.81
N ILE A 204 6.37 11.78 -15.06
CA ILE A 204 6.80 11.19 -13.79
C ILE A 204 8.00 10.23 -14.01
N ALA A 205 8.04 9.46 -15.10
CA ALA A 205 9.18 8.61 -15.44
C ALA A 205 10.47 9.44 -15.61
N ALA A 206 10.43 10.54 -16.37
CA ALA A 206 11.55 11.46 -16.47
C ALA A 206 11.93 12.06 -15.10
N GLN A 207 10.97 12.48 -14.28
CA GLN A 207 11.23 13.03 -12.94
C GLN A 207 11.87 12.01 -11.97
N LEU A 208 11.64 10.69 -12.15
CA LEU A 208 12.33 9.65 -11.38
C LEU A 208 13.82 9.57 -11.74
N VAL A 209 14.11 9.57 -13.05
CA VAL A 209 15.49 9.43 -13.57
C VAL A 209 16.31 10.69 -13.33
N ASP A 210 15.69 11.86 -13.51
CA ASP A 210 16.31 13.18 -13.34
C ASP A 210 16.26 13.68 -11.88
N PHE A 211 15.86 12.84 -10.91
CA PHE A 211 15.86 13.20 -9.49
C PHE A 211 17.30 13.52 -9.04
N ASN A 212 17.60 14.81 -8.86
CA ASN A 212 18.98 15.31 -8.85
C ASN A 212 19.47 15.77 -7.46
N VAL A 213 18.73 15.48 -6.39
CA VAL A 213 19.17 15.77 -5.02
C VAL A 213 20.30 14.80 -4.62
N ASN A 214 21.48 15.35 -4.27
CA ASN A 214 22.67 14.66 -3.76
C ASN A 214 22.97 13.26 -4.36
N GLY A 215 22.85 13.11 -5.68
CA GLY A 215 23.20 11.87 -6.39
C GLY A 215 22.07 10.85 -6.57
N GLY A 216 20.80 11.25 -6.40
CA GLY A 216 19.66 10.46 -6.86
C GLY A 216 19.01 9.55 -5.82
N ILE A 217 17.99 8.80 -6.25
CA ILE A 217 17.32 7.79 -5.41
C ILE A 217 18.18 6.51 -5.38
N ASP A 218 18.54 6.05 -4.18
CA ASP A 218 19.46 4.92 -3.99
C ASP A 218 18.81 3.56 -4.34
N VAL A 219 17.49 3.44 -4.13
CA VAL A 219 16.70 2.22 -4.43
C VAL A 219 15.33 2.59 -5.00
N ALA A 220 15.01 2.12 -6.21
CA ALA A 220 13.67 2.22 -6.78
C ALA A 220 13.22 0.83 -7.26
N LEU A 221 12.22 0.24 -6.60
CA LEU A 221 11.70 -1.10 -6.90
C LEU A 221 10.19 -1.05 -7.12
N GLY A 222 9.73 -1.51 -8.28
CA GLY A 222 8.33 -1.62 -8.63
C GLY A 222 8.12 -2.02 -10.09
N GLY A 223 6.87 -2.02 -10.53
CA GLY A 223 6.51 -2.24 -11.93
C GLY A 223 6.64 -0.98 -12.79
N GLY A 224 6.03 -0.99 -13.97
CA GLY A 224 5.93 0.19 -14.84
C GLY A 224 7.07 0.37 -15.85
N ARG A 225 7.84 -0.70 -16.12
CA ARG A 225 8.93 -0.73 -17.12
C ARG A 225 8.55 -0.11 -18.47
N THR A 226 7.30 -0.25 -18.88
CA THR A 226 6.75 0.32 -20.12
C THR A 226 6.80 1.86 -20.20
N ARG A 227 6.90 2.57 -19.06
CA ARG A 227 7.08 4.03 -19.01
C ARG A 227 8.54 4.48 -19.20
N PHE A 228 9.49 3.54 -19.22
CA PHE A 228 10.93 3.79 -19.32
C PHE A 228 11.56 3.24 -20.61
N ILE A 229 10.76 2.67 -21.52
CA ILE A 229 11.24 2.11 -22.79
C ILE A 229 10.46 2.71 -23.98
N PRO A 230 11.14 3.09 -25.07
CA PRO A 230 10.48 3.58 -26.29
C PRO A 230 9.53 2.53 -26.89
N THR A 231 8.54 2.98 -27.67
CA THR A 231 7.61 2.11 -28.42
C THR A 231 8.27 1.22 -29.47
N THR A 232 9.54 1.49 -29.81
CA THR A 232 10.39 0.65 -30.67
C THR A 232 11.10 -0.49 -29.93
N VAL A 233 11.00 -0.55 -28.60
CA VAL A 233 11.62 -1.58 -27.75
C VAL A 233 10.55 -2.52 -27.22
N THR A 234 10.73 -3.81 -27.47
CA THR A 234 9.89 -4.88 -26.93
C THR A 234 10.15 -5.07 -25.44
N ASP A 235 9.09 -5.27 -24.64
CA ASP A 235 9.27 -5.63 -23.23
C ASP A 235 9.97 -7.00 -23.10
N PRO A 236 11.04 -7.13 -22.29
CA PRO A 236 11.87 -8.34 -22.22
C PRO A 236 11.16 -9.54 -21.58
N GLU A 237 10.01 -9.34 -20.92
CA GLU A 237 9.24 -10.39 -20.25
C GLU A 237 7.98 -10.73 -21.05
N TYR A 238 7.26 -9.72 -21.57
CA TYR A 238 5.96 -9.91 -22.23
C TYR A 238 6.03 -10.02 -23.76
N GLY A 239 7.18 -9.75 -24.39
CA GLY A 239 7.39 -10.00 -25.82
C GLY A 239 6.57 -9.12 -26.78
N VAL A 240 5.89 -8.10 -26.27
CA VAL A 240 5.11 -7.12 -27.05
C VAL A 240 5.81 -5.75 -27.06
N ALA A 241 5.71 -5.03 -28.18
CA ALA A 241 6.01 -3.60 -28.21
C ALA A 241 5.00 -2.86 -27.30
N THR A 242 5.40 -1.72 -26.73
CA THR A 242 4.64 -0.98 -25.70
C THR A 242 3.40 -0.25 -26.23
N GLN A 243 2.47 -0.99 -26.83
CA GLN A 243 1.12 -0.51 -27.12
C GLN A 243 0.18 -0.86 -25.96
N GLN A 244 0.20 0.01 -24.95
CA GLN A 244 -0.84 0.25 -23.94
C GLN A 244 -1.73 -0.96 -23.61
N CYS A 245 -1.17 -1.95 -22.91
CA CYS A 245 -1.95 -3.07 -22.39
C CYS A 245 -2.83 -2.57 -21.23
N ALA A 246 -4.05 -2.14 -21.55
CA ALA A 246 -5.05 -1.69 -20.59
C ALA A 246 -5.62 -2.83 -19.71
N VAL A 247 -5.15 -4.07 -19.89
CA VAL A 247 -5.63 -5.28 -19.22
C VAL A 247 -4.45 -6.19 -18.85
N CYS A 248 -3.64 -5.73 -17.88
CA CYS A 248 -2.63 -6.54 -17.18
C CYS A 248 -2.61 -6.15 -15.68
N LEU A 249 -3.79 -6.13 -15.06
CA LEU A 249 -4.01 -6.07 -13.62
C LEU A 249 -5.26 -6.89 -13.27
N GLU A 250 -5.07 -8.21 -13.15
CA GLU A 250 -5.76 -9.07 -12.17
C GLU A 250 -4.66 -9.84 -11.41
#